data_AF-A0A3L5TQ07-F1
#
_entry.id   AF-A0A3L5TQ07-F1
#
_cell.length_a   1.000
_cell.length_b   1.000
_cell.length_c   1.000
_cell.angle_alpha   90.00
_cell.angle_beta   90.00
_cell.angle_gamma   90.00
#
_symmetry.space_group_name_H-M   'P 1'
#
loop_
_entity.id
_entity.type
_entity.pdbx_description
1 polymer ?
#
loop_
_entity_poly.entity_id
_entity_poly.type
_entity_poly.pdbx_seq_one_letter_code
_entity_poly.pdbx_strand_id
1 'polypeptide(L)'
;MESVAHMSPALLANVGVMVMTPKDVGWKLILVQWLEHRPENDRDLLTGFCDVYIEKTIEYLNDCCTPHMLGGTKKKCPQYKRVIQHNIENMIGTFCTLLEAVVNQTSTQDLSDVEYERYFNFTAIWSFGGTLEEKYRESFSNWWKEQFEQHIDYPEEGTVFDYMVDGDSHEFVLWKDTLQQYSGESRKGISAESF
;
A
#
# COMPACT_ATOMS: atom_id res chain seq x y z
N MET A 1 -9.90 -8.59 -21.01
CA MET A 1 -10.53 -7.63 -21.96
C MET A 1 -11.41 -6.73 -21.10
N GLU A 2 -10.93 -5.55 -20.70
CA GLU A 2 -11.62 -4.72 -19.69
C GLU A 2 -12.70 -3.81 -20.30
N SER A 3 -12.73 -3.68 -21.63
CA SER A 3 -13.72 -2.85 -22.33
C SER A 3 -14.13 -3.45 -23.66
N VAL A 4 -15.45 -3.50 -23.89
CA VAL A 4 -16.08 -3.86 -25.18
C VAL A 4 -16.53 -2.62 -25.96
N ALA A 5 -16.15 -1.42 -25.53
CA ALA A 5 -16.61 -0.15 -26.11
C ALA A 5 -16.26 0.02 -27.59
N HIS A 6 -15.27 -0.71 -28.08
CA HIS A 6 -14.82 -0.68 -29.48
C HIS A 6 -15.32 -1.87 -30.32
N MET A 7 -16.19 -2.73 -29.77
CA MET A 7 -16.75 -3.86 -30.51
C MET A 7 -18.07 -3.45 -31.19
N SER A 8 -18.24 -3.87 -32.45
CA SER A 8 -19.50 -3.59 -33.16
C SER A 8 -20.67 -4.37 -32.53
N PRO A 9 -21.88 -3.79 -32.48
CA PRO A 9 -23.06 -4.48 -31.95
C PRO A 9 -23.37 -5.79 -32.68
N ALA A 10 -23.06 -5.88 -33.98
CA ALA A 10 -23.23 -7.09 -34.78
C ALA A 10 -22.28 -8.23 -34.36
N LEU A 11 -21.06 -7.92 -33.89
CA LEU A 11 -20.17 -8.91 -33.30
C LEU A 11 -20.66 -9.33 -31.91
N LEU A 12 -21.09 -8.37 -31.09
CA LEU A 12 -21.62 -8.64 -29.75
C LEU A 12 -22.90 -9.51 -29.79
N ALA A 13 -23.71 -9.40 -30.83
CA ALA A 13 -24.90 -10.24 -31.01
C ALA A 13 -24.58 -11.72 -31.28
N ASN A 14 -23.35 -12.03 -31.72
CA ASN A 14 -22.91 -13.38 -32.04
C ASN A 14 -22.04 -14.02 -30.94
N VAL A 15 -21.84 -13.34 -29.81
CA VAL A 15 -21.05 -13.85 -28.68
C VAL A 15 -21.83 -13.71 -27.36
N GLY A 16 -21.67 -14.68 -26.46
CA GLY A 16 -22.16 -14.55 -25.09
C GLY A 16 -21.20 -13.68 -24.28
N VAL A 17 -21.66 -12.51 -23.83
CA VAL A 17 -20.88 -11.61 -22.97
C VAL A 17 -21.32 -11.79 -21.52
N MET A 18 -20.43 -12.31 -20.67
CA MET A 18 -20.62 -12.32 -19.22
C MET A 18 -20.02 -11.04 -18.65
N VAL A 19 -20.87 -10.16 -18.12
CA VAL A 19 -20.44 -8.94 -17.43
C VAL A 19 -20.29 -9.25 -15.94
N MET A 20 -19.09 -9.08 -15.41
CA MET A 20 -18.83 -9.16 -13.97
C MET A 20 -18.84 -7.75 -13.38
N THR A 21 -19.52 -7.56 -12.25
CA THR A 21 -19.56 -6.28 -11.54
C THR A 21 -18.36 -6.20 -10.59
N PRO A 22 -17.80 -5.00 -10.31
CA PRO A 22 -16.79 -4.82 -9.26
C PRO A 22 -17.25 -5.25 -7.85
N LYS A 23 -18.56 -5.44 -7.64
CA LYS A 23 -19.12 -6.03 -6.41
C LYS A 23 -18.97 -7.55 -6.35
N ASP A 24 -18.88 -8.21 -7.51
CA ASP A 24 -18.79 -9.66 -7.65
C ASP A 24 -17.33 -10.13 -7.54
N VAL A 25 -16.37 -9.32 -8.02
CA VAL A 25 -14.93 -9.58 -7.99
C VAL A 25 -14.20 -8.38 -7.38
N GLY A 26 -14.37 -8.18 -6.07
CA GLY A 26 -13.78 -7.06 -5.35
C GLY A 26 -12.39 -7.33 -4.80
N TRP A 27 -11.71 -6.28 -4.36
CA TRP A 27 -10.41 -6.33 -3.68
C TRP A 27 -10.36 -7.31 -2.49
N LYS A 28 -11.49 -7.54 -1.81
CA LYS A 28 -11.61 -8.51 -0.71
C LYS A 28 -11.32 -9.94 -1.17
N LEU A 29 -11.72 -10.34 -2.38
CA LEU A 29 -11.47 -11.69 -2.87
C LEU A 29 -9.98 -11.93 -3.17
N ILE A 30 -9.30 -10.91 -3.71
CA ILE A 30 -7.85 -10.96 -3.92
C ILE A 30 -7.15 -11.15 -2.58
N LEU A 31 -7.56 -10.40 -1.55
CA LEU A 31 -6.98 -10.47 -0.22
C LEU A 31 -7.24 -11.82 0.46
N VAL A 32 -8.48 -12.34 0.39
CA VAL A 32 -8.83 -13.67 0.94
C VAL A 32 -8.04 -14.77 0.25
N GLN A 33 -7.98 -14.76 -1.09
CA GLN A 33 -7.20 -15.74 -1.83
C GLN A 33 -5.72 -15.68 -1.42
N TRP A 34 -5.16 -14.49 -1.25
CA TRP A 34 -3.77 -14.34 -0.81
C TRP A 34 -3.54 -14.87 0.62
N LEU A 35 -4.46 -14.60 1.55
CA LEU A 35 -4.41 -15.12 2.93
C LEU A 35 -4.50 -16.65 2.98
N GLU A 36 -5.29 -17.27 2.10
CA GLU A 36 -5.44 -18.73 2.04
C GLU A 36 -4.15 -19.46 1.63
N HIS A 37 -3.24 -18.79 0.91
CA HIS A 37 -1.95 -19.36 0.50
C HIS A 37 -0.86 -19.21 1.57
N ARG A 38 -1.16 -18.59 2.72
CA ARG A 38 -0.21 -18.42 3.83
C ARG A 38 -0.23 -19.61 4.81
N PRO A 39 0.86 -19.86 5.56
CA PRO A 39 0.86 -20.82 6.66
C PRO A 39 -0.22 -20.51 7.69
N GLU A 40 -0.81 -21.54 8.31
CA GLU A 40 -1.93 -21.36 9.24
C GLU A 40 -1.59 -20.45 10.44
N ASN A 41 -0.35 -20.50 10.93
CA ASN A 41 0.10 -19.68 12.06
C ASN A 41 0.04 -18.18 11.75
N ASP A 42 0.42 -17.77 10.54
CA ASP A 42 0.49 -16.36 10.14
C ASP A 42 -0.88 -15.87 9.65
N ARG A 43 -1.73 -16.77 9.14
CA ARG A 43 -3.01 -16.43 8.51
C ARG A 43 -3.93 -15.69 9.46
N ASP A 44 -4.09 -16.18 10.69
CA ASP A 44 -5.04 -15.60 11.65
C ASP A 44 -4.59 -14.22 12.11
N LEU A 45 -3.28 -14.06 12.37
CA LEU A 45 -2.65 -12.78 12.71
C LEU A 45 -2.82 -11.76 11.57
N LEU A 46 -2.44 -12.14 10.34
CA LEU A 46 -2.56 -11.30 9.15
C LEU A 46 -4.00 -10.91 8.84
N THR A 47 -4.95 -11.81 9.07
CA THR A 47 -6.37 -11.52 8.89
C THR A 47 -6.82 -10.42 9.86
N GLY A 48 -6.42 -10.50 11.12
CA GLY A 48 -6.68 -9.45 12.11
C GLY A 48 -6.10 -8.10 11.70
N PHE A 49 -4.86 -8.07 11.21
CA PHE A 49 -4.26 -6.84 10.69
C PHE A 49 -5.00 -6.31 9.45
N CYS A 50 -5.40 -7.18 8.53
CA CYS A 50 -6.15 -6.78 7.35
C CYS A 50 -7.47 -6.08 7.70
N ASP A 51 -8.22 -6.63 8.65
CA ASP A 51 -9.49 -6.05 9.10
C ASP A 51 -9.30 -4.69 9.79
N VAL A 52 -8.21 -4.52 10.55
CA VAL A 52 -7.92 -3.26 11.25
C VAL A 52 -7.43 -2.17 10.29
N TYR A 53 -6.47 -2.49 9.41
CA TYR A 53 -5.74 -1.50 8.64
C TYR A 53 -6.28 -1.31 7.22
N ILE A 54 -6.51 -2.40 6.49
CA ILE A 54 -6.73 -2.35 5.03
C ILE A 54 -8.10 -1.77 4.72
N GLU A 55 -9.16 -2.24 5.38
CA GLU A 55 -10.52 -1.75 5.14
C GLU A 55 -10.63 -0.25 5.43
N LYS A 56 -10.15 0.21 6.61
CA LYS A 56 -10.15 1.62 6.98
C LYS A 56 -9.32 2.49 6.02
N THR A 57 -8.17 2.00 5.57
CA THR A 57 -7.30 2.71 4.62
C THR A 57 -7.95 2.87 3.26
N ILE A 58 -8.59 1.82 2.74
CA ILE A 58 -9.32 1.87 1.47
C ILE A 58 -10.51 2.82 1.57
N GLU A 59 -11.29 2.75 2.65
CA GLU A 59 -12.43 3.64 2.88
C GLU A 59 -11.99 5.11 2.91
N TYR A 60 -10.95 5.43 3.69
CA TYR A 60 -10.42 6.79 3.78
C TYR A 60 -9.89 7.30 2.43
N LEU A 61 -9.11 6.48 1.72
CA LEU A 61 -8.57 6.86 0.43
C LEU A 61 -9.66 6.99 -0.64
N ASN A 62 -10.72 6.18 -0.58
CA ASN A 62 -11.88 6.33 -1.45
C ASN A 62 -12.59 7.67 -1.20
N ASP A 63 -12.81 8.03 0.06
CA ASP A 63 -13.44 9.30 0.44
C ASP A 63 -12.57 10.53 0.08
N CYS A 64 -11.25 10.42 0.14
CA CYS A 64 -10.33 11.53 -0.17
C CYS A 64 -9.92 11.61 -1.67
N CYS A 65 -9.94 10.51 -2.42
CA CYS A 65 -9.54 10.49 -3.84
C CYS A 65 -10.72 10.58 -4.82
N THR A 66 -11.97 10.31 -4.38
CA THR A 66 -13.14 10.46 -5.26
C THR A 66 -13.54 11.93 -5.39
N PRO A 67 -13.84 12.41 -6.61
CA PRO A 67 -14.35 13.75 -6.78
C PRO A 67 -15.70 13.89 -6.07
N HIS A 68 -15.90 15.00 -5.35
CA HIS A 68 -17.20 15.32 -4.74
C HIS A 68 -18.29 15.39 -5.82
N MET A 69 -19.02 14.29 -5.98
CA MET A 69 -20.22 14.28 -6.81
C MET A 69 -21.33 15.04 -6.07
N LEU A 70 -22.10 15.85 -6.80
CA LEU A 70 -23.14 16.73 -6.27
C LEU A 70 -24.05 16.01 -5.26
N GLY A 71 -24.07 16.48 -4.00
CA GLY A 71 -25.16 16.19 -3.05
C GLY A 71 -24.80 15.34 -1.83
N GLY A 72 -23.59 14.80 -1.71
CA GLY A 72 -23.17 14.06 -0.52
C GLY A 72 -22.55 14.97 0.55
N THR A 73 -23.24 15.19 1.66
CA THR A 73 -22.66 15.75 2.89
C THR A 73 -21.68 14.76 3.51
N LYS A 74 -20.51 14.58 2.91
CA LYS A 74 -19.41 13.82 3.52
C LYS A 74 -18.39 14.77 4.14
N LYS A 75 -17.78 14.31 5.24
CA LYS A 75 -16.76 14.99 6.06
C LYS A 75 -15.71 15.71 5.19
N LYS A 76 -15.10 16.76 5.74
CA LYS A 76 -13.95 17.49 5.17
C LYS A 76 -12.75 16.54 4.93
N CYS A 77 -12.80 15.67 3.93
CA CYS A 77 -11.64 14.90 3.47
C CYS A 77 -10.85 15.81 2.52
N PRO A 78 -9.53 15.92 2.68
CA PRO A 78 -8.69 16.56 1.67
C PRO A 78 -8.82 15.84 0.33
N GLN A 79 -8.92 16.60 -0.76
CA GLN A 79 -9.00 16.03 -2.11
C GLN A 79 -7.60 15.63 -2.59
N TYR A 80 -7.27 14.37 -2.39
CA TYR A 80 -6.00 13.79 -2.81
C TYR A 80 -6.00 13.52 -4.31
N LYS A 81 -4.84 13.70 -4.92
CA LYS A 81 -4.55 13.27 -6.28
C LYS A 81 -3.39 12.29 -6.24
N ARG A 82 -3.45 11.30 -7.13
CA ARG A 82 -2.42 10.29 -7.30
C ARG A 82 -1.59 10.62 -8.54
N VAL A 83 -0.29 10.34 -8.45
CA VAL A 83 0.63 10.51 -9.58
C VAL A 83 0.28 9.55 -10.71
N ILE A 84 -0.20 8.35 -10.37
CA ILE A 84 -0.59 7.30 -11.31
C ILE A 84 -2.04 6.91 -11.03
N GLN A 85 -2.82 6.64 -12.08
CA GLN A 85 -4.15 6.05 -11.92
C GLN A 85 -4.00 4.65 -11.32
N HIS A 86 -4.54 4.47 -10.11
CA HIS A 86 -4.39 3.24 -9.36
C HIS A 86 -5.75 2.75 -8.90
N ASN A 87 -6.14 1.56 -9.34
CA ASN A 87 -7.33 0.88 -8.86
C ASN A 87 -7.06 0.24 -7.50
N ILE A 88 -8.12 -0.08 -6.74
CA ILE A 88 -8.00 -0.66 -5.40
C ILE A 88 -7.39 -2.06 -5.47
N GLU A 89 -7.78 -2.84 -6.48
CA GLU A 89 -7.26 -4.18 -6.75
C GLU A 89 -5.75 -4.14 -6.97
N ASN A 90 -5.25 -3.15 -7.71
CA ASN A 90 -3.82 -2.96 -7.90
C ASN A 90 -3.13 -2.58 -6.58
N MET A 91 -3.76 -1.77 -5.72
CA MET A 91 -3.18 -1.40 -4.41
C MET A 91 -3.04 -2.62 -3.51
N ILE A 92 -4.06 -3.49 -3.47
CA ILE A 92 -3.99 -4.77 -2.77
C ILE A 92 -2.91 -5.66 -3.37
N GLY A 93 -2.83 -5.77 -4.70
CA GLY A 93 -1.79 -6.56 -5.37
C GLY A 93 -0.37 -6.10 -4.98
N THR A 94 -0.12 -4.79 -5.04
CA THR A 94 1.15 -4.19 -4.59
C THR A 94 1.43 -4.50 -3.12
N PHE A 95 0.42 -4.39 -2.25
CA PHE A 95 0.53 -4.71 -0.83
C PHE A 95 0.93 -6.17 -0.60
N CYS A 96 0.22 -7.11 -1.21
CA CYS A 96 0.49 -8.54 -1.09
C CYS A 96 1.92 -8.88 -1.55
N THR A 97 2.33 -8.39 -2.73
CA THR A 97 3.66 -8.63 -3.28
C THR A 97 4.77 -7.97 -2.45
N LEU A 98 4.55 -6.75 -1.97
CA LEU A 98 5.54 -6.03 -1.16
C LEU A 98 5.72 -6.69 0.20
N LEU A 99 4.63 -7.10 0.85
CA LEU A 99 4.69 -7.78 2.13
C LEU A 99 5.38 -9.14 1.99
N GLU A 100 5.11 -9.91 0.94
CA GLU A 100 5.88 -11.12 0.64
C GLU A 100 7.37 -10.84 0.45
N ALA A 101 7.73 -9.80 -0.30
CA ALA A 101 9.11 -9.46 -0.56
C ALA A 101 9.88 -9.10 0.73
N VAL A 102 9.26 -8.33 1.61
CA VAL A 102 9.86 -7.90 2.89
C VAL A 102 9.94 -9.06 3.87
N VAL A 103 8.86 -9.82 4.01
CA VAL A 103 8.79 -10.99 4.91
C VAL A 103 9.73 -12.10 4.46
N ASN A 104 9.98 -12.30 3.16
CA ASN A 104 10.93 -13.31 2.69
C ASN A 104 12.40 -12.91 2.91
N GLN A 105 12.71 -11.62 3.03
CA GLN A 105 14.07 -11.13 3.29
C GLN A 105 14.44 -11.25 4.77
N THR A 106 13.48 -10.96 5.64
CA THR A 106 13.63 -11.11 7.09
C THR A 106 13.33 -12.56 7.44
N SER A 107 14.31 -13.35 7.88
CA SER A 107 14.06 -14.76 8.24
C SER A 107 12.98 -14.85 9.33
N THR A 108 11.75 -15.19 8.95
CA THR A 108 10.52 -15.02 9.77
C THR A 108 10.40 -15.95 10.96
N GLN A 109 11.38 -16.84 11.19
CA GLN A 109 11.24 -17.91 12.17
C GLN A 109 11.16 -17.40 13.63
N ASP A 110 11.56 -16.15 13.88
CA ASP A 110 11.63 -15.58 15.23
C ASP A 110 10.91 -14.22 15.41
N LEU A 111 10.09 -13.77 14.43
CA LEU A 111 9.38 -12.49 14.55
C LEU A 111 8.22 -12.59 15.54
N SER A 112 8.16 -11.64 16.48
CA SER A 112 6.98 -11.42 17.32
C SER A 112 5.85 -10.74 16.56
N ASP A 113 4.62 -10.85 17.09
CA ASP A 113 3.43 -10.22 16.50
C ASP A 113 3.61 -8.71 16.26
N VAL A 114 4.29 -8.02 17.18
CA VAL A 114 4.57 -6.57 17.11
C VAL A 114 5.57 -6.25 15.99
N GLU A 115 6.63 -7.03 15.85
CA GLU A 115 7.61 -6.84 14.79
C GLU A 115 6.98 -7.12 13.42
N TYR A 116 6.16 -8.16 13.34
CA TYR A 116 5.37 -8.45 12.14
C TYR A 116 4.44 -7.30 11.79
N GLU A 117 3.75 -6.72 12.77
CA GLU A 117 2.85 -5.58 12.59
C GLU A 117 3.57 -4.34 12.03
N ARG A 118 4.83 -4.12 12.39
CA ARG A 118 5.66 -3.04 11.83
C ARG A 118 5.94 -3.23 10.34
N TYR A 119 6.33 -4.45 9.94
CA TYR A 119 6.52 -4.78 8.53
C TYR A 119 5.21 -4.67 7.73
N PHE A 120 4.11 -5.13 8.30
CA PHE A 120 2.78 -4.98 7.73
C PHE A 120 2.44 -3.50 7.50
N ASN A 121 2.63 -2.65 8.50
CA ASN A 121 2.34 -1.23 8.40
C ASN A 121 3.21 -0.53 7.34
N PHE A 122 4.52 -0.80 7.36
CA PHE A 122 5.45 -0.26 6.36
C PHE A 122 5.00 -0.61 4.94
N THR A 123 4.67 -1.88 4.68
CA THR A 123 4.21 -2.31 3.36
C THR A 123 2.86 -1.70 2.97
N ALA A 124 1.93 -1.54 3.92
CA ALA A 124 0.64 -0.89 3.69
C ALA A 124 0.82 0.59 3.29
N ILE A 125 1.60 1.37 4.05
CA ILE A 125 1.86 2.79 3.76
C ILE A 125 2.41 2.98 2.34
N TRP A 126 3.41 2.18 1.95
CA TRP A 126 4.01 2.29 0.62
C TRP A 126 3.08 1.84 -0.50
N SER A 127 2.21 0.86 -0.24
CA SER A 127 1.27 0.35 -1.25
C SER A 127 0.08 1.28 -1.48
N PHE A 128 -0.48 1.85 -0.41
CA PHE A 128 -1.68 2.69 -0.50
C PHE A 128 -1.35 4.19 -0.61
N GLY A 129 -0.36 4.66 0.16
CA GLY A 129 0.06 6.06 0.23
C GLY A 129 1.18 6.42 -0.74
N GLY A 130 1.98 5.44 -1.19
CA GLY A 130 3.14 5.71 -2.07
C GLY A 130 2.78 6.35 -3.41
N THR A 131 1.56 6.13 -3.91
CA THR A 131 1.08 6.69 -5.19
C THR A 131 0.46 8.09 -5.07
N LEU A 132 0.30 8.61 -3.85
CA LEU A 132 -0.16 9.98 -3.61
C LEU A 132 0.90 10.99 -4.08
N GLU A 133 0.45 12.14 -4.62
CA GLU A 133 1.37 13.26 -4.87
C GLU A 133 2.03 13.71 -3.57
N GLU A 134 3.30 14.15 -3.67
CA GLU A 134 4.14 14.52 -2.53
C GLU A 134 3.46 15.48 -1.53
N LYS A 135 2.77 16.50 -2.04
CA LYS A 135 2.05 17.49 -1.23
C LYS A 135 0.93 16.92 -0.33
N TYR A 136 0.45 15.71 -0.61
CA TYR A 136 -0.60 15.04 0.17
C TYR A 136 -0.04 14.01 1.16
N ARG A 137 1.24 13.66 1.05
CA ARG A 137 1.87 12.64 1.90
C ARG A 137 1.88 13.04 3.37
N GLU A 138 2.12 14.32 3.68
CA GLU A 138 2.08 14.82 5.06
C GLU A 138 0.67 14.68 5.67
N SER A 139 -0.36 15.10 4.94
CA SER A 139 -1.76 14.96 5.37
C SER A 139 -2.16 13.49 5.58
N PHE A 140 -1.74 12.60 4.68
CA PHE A 140 -1.96 11.16 4.84
C PHE A 140 -1.20 10.58 6.05
N SER A 141 0.05 11.01 6.26
CA SER A 141 0.88 10.60 7.40
C SER A 141 0.22 10.97 8.73
N ASN A 142 -0.29 12.20 8.86
CA ASN A 142 -0.96 12.64 10.08
C ASN A 142 -2.21 11.82 10.35
N TRP A 143 -3.04 11.59 9.31
CA TRP A 143 -4.19 10.72 9.42
C TRP A 143 -3.81 9.29 9.83
N TRP A 144 -2.74 8.72 9.26
CA TRP A 144 -2.27 7.37 9.59
C TRP A 144 -1.86 7.27 11.06
N LYS A 145 -1.02 8.21 11.53
CA LYS A 145 -0.54 8.27 12.92
C LYS A 145 -1.71 8.41 13.89
N GLU A 146 -2.65 9.33 13.63
CA GLU A 146 -3.84 9.53 14.47
C GLU A 146 -4.76 8.30 14.48
N GLN A 147 -4.94 7.64 13.35
CA GLN A 147 -5.92 6.56 13.24
C GLN A 147 -5.44 5.22 13.81
N PHE A 148 -4.12 5.01 13.82
CA PHE A 148 -3.51 3.77 14.28
C PHE A 148 -2.61 3.95 15.51
N GLU A 149 -2.72 5.08 16.22
CA GLU A 149 -1.94 5.41 17.42
C GLU A 149 -1.96 4.30 18.49
N GLN A 150 -3.07 3.58 18.63
CA GLN A 150 -3.22 2.49 19.60
C GLN A 150 -2.55 1.17 19.19
N HIS A 151 -2.20 1.04 17.92
CA HIS A 151 -1.65 -0.18 17.34
C HIS A 151 -0.18 -0.06 16.98
N ILE A 152 0.29 1.14 16.62
CA ILE A 152 1.66 1.31 16.16
C ILE A 152 2.31 2.62 16.63
N ASP A 153 3.45 2.46 17.28
CA ASP A 153 4.23 3.56 17.84
C ASP A 153 5.18 4.12 16.79
N TYR A 154 4.71 5.09 16.00
CA TYR A 154 5.60 5.91 15.17
C TYR A 154 6.26 7.00 16.02
N PRO A 155 7.55 7.31 15.79
CA PRO A 155 8.16 8.44 16.46
C PRO A 155 7.48 9.77 16.08
N GLU A 156 7.51 10.74 17.00
CA GLU A 156 6.85 12.04 16.83
C GLU A 156 7.43 12.84 15.66
N GLU A 157 8.73 12.71 15.41
CA GLU A 157 9.42 13.43 14.34
C GLU A 157 9.12 12.81 12.96
N GLY A 158 9.10 13.64 11.92
CA GLY A 158 8.97 13.18 10.53
C GLY A 158 7.60 12.59 10.17
N THR A 159 7.51 12.10 8.93
CA THR A 159 6.33 11.44 8.38
C THR A 159 6.49 9.93 8.41
N VAL A 160 5.39 9.19 8.29
CA VAL A 160 5.44 7.71 8.16
C VAL A 160 6.28 7.24 6.97
N PHE A 161 6.53 8.11 5.98
CA PHE A 161 7.37 7.81 4.81
C PHE A 161 8.87 8.00 5.07
N ASP A 162 9.26 8.66 6.16
CA ASP A 162 10.66 8.87 6.53
C ASP A 162 11.26 7.67 7.28
N TYR A 163 10.43 6.70 7.66
CA TYR A 163 10.82 5.51 8.43
C TYR A 163 10.90 4.25 7.56
N MET A 164 11.85 3.38 7.89
CA MET A 164 11.91 1.99 7.44
C MET A 164 12.01 1.06 8.63
N VAL A 165 11.64 -0.21 8.43
CA VAL A 165 11.86 -1.25 9.44
C VAL A 165 13.27 -1.81 9.25
N ASP A 166 14.06 -1.78 10.30
CA ASP A 166 15.42 -2.32 10.28
C ASP A 166 15.42 -3.86 10.31
N GLY A 167 16.28 -4.46 9.50
CA GLY A 167 16.34 -5.92 9.34
C GLY A 167 16.89 -6.67 10.55
N ASP A 168 17.69 -6.00 11.39
CA ASP A 168 18.35 -6.61 12.54
C ASP A 168 17.61 -6.31 13.86
N SER A 169 17.15 -5.07 14.05
CA SER A 169 16.45 -4.64 15.27
C SER A 169 14.92 -4.71 15.16
N HIS A 170 14.36 -4.82 13.96
CA HIS A 170 12.92 -4.82 13.69
C HIS A 170 12.18 -3.58 14.21
N GLU A 171 12.91 -2.50 14.48
CA GLU A 171 12.40 -1.20 14.91
C GLU A 171 12.26 -0.24 13.72
N PHE A 172 11.44 0.81 13.90
CA PHE A 172 11.41 1.90 12.94
C PHE A 172 12.65 2.79 13.07
N VAL A 173 13.41 2.88 12.00
CA VAL A 173 14.59 3.75 11.89
C VAL A 173 14.39 4.77 10.79
N LEU A 174 14.97 5.96 10.96
CA LEU A 174 14.94 6.99 9.92
C LEU A 174 15.71 6.51 8.69
N TRP A 175 15.06 6.52 7.53
CA TRP A 175 15.66 6.12 6.26
C TRP A 175 16.98 6.86 5.98
N LYS A 176 17.07 8.14 6.38
CA LYS A 176 18.25 8.97 6.18
C LYS A 176 19.49 8.44 6.89
N ASP A 177 19.31 7.78 8.04
CA ASP A 177 20.42 7.32 8.88
C ASP A 177 20.97 5.97 8.41
N THR A 178 20.16 5.20 7.66
CA THR A 178 20.57 3.93 7.05
C THR A 178 21.44 4.13 5.81
N LEU A 179 21.42 5.33 5.21
CA LEU A 179 22.19 5.61 4.01
C LEU A 179 23.67 5.85 4.35
N GLN A 180 24.56 5.08 3.72
CA GLN A 180 25.98 5.40 3.74
C GLN A 180 26.22 6.77 3.10
N GLN A 181 26.97 7.64 3.79
CA GLN A 181 27.26 8.98 3.32
C GLN A 181 27.96 8.92 1.94
N TYR A 182 27.36 9.55 0.94
CA TYR A 182 27.87 9.53 -0.43
C TYR A 182 29.29 10.14 -0.49
N SER A 183 30.30 9.28 -0.67
CA SER A 183 31.71 9.65 -0.81
C SER A 183 32.12 9.82 -2.28
N GLY A 184 31.24 10.40 -3.10
CA GLY A 184 31.60 10.76 -4.47
C GLY A 184 32.40 12.05 -4.48
N GLU A 185 33.68 11.97 -4.89
CA GLU A 185 34.47 13.17 -5.20
C GLU A 185 33.69 14.05 -6.17
N SER A 186 33.34 15.26 -5.74
CA SER A 186 32.59 16.23 -6.53
C SER A 186 33.45 16.74 -7.69
N ARG A 187 33.57 15.95 -8.79
CA ARG A 187 34.04 16.32 -10.15
C ARG A 187 34.53 15.15 -11.02
N LYS A 188 34.56 13.89 -10.57
CA LYS A 188 34.82 12.78 -11.50
C LYS A 188 33.51 12.34 -12.14
N GLY A 189 33.42 12.45 -13.47
CA GLY A 189 32.34 11.84 -14.23
C GLY A 189 32.27 10.34 -13.96
N ILE A 190 31.12 9.72 -14.30
CA ILE A 190 30.88 8.29 -14.17
C ILE A 190 32.10 7.53 -14.75
N SER A 191 32.68 6.62 -13.96
CA SER A 191 33.86 5.87 -14.38
C SER A 191 33.57 5.10 -15.67
N ALA A 192 34.52 5.08 -16.60
CA ALA A 192 34.40 4.34 -17.85
C ALA A 192 34.26 2.82 -17.64
N GLU A 193 34.55 2.31 -16.44
CA GLU A 193 34.38 0.91 -16.05
C GLU A 193 32.95 0.56 -15.58
N SER A 194 32.03 1.53 -15.58
CA SER A 194 30.63 1.32 -15.21
C SER A 194 29.73 0.90 -16.37
N PHE A 195 30.31 0.59 -17.55
CA PHE A 195 29.63 0.04 -18.73
C PHE A 195 30.23 -1.31 -19.13
#